data_AF-A0A067EBC7-F1
#
_entry.id   AF-A0A067EBC7-F1
#
_cell.length_a   1.000
_cell.length_b   1.000
_cell.length_c   1.000
_cell.angle_alpha   90.00
_cell.angle_beta   90.00
_cell.angle_gamma   90.00
#
_symmetry.space_group_name_H-M   'P 1'
#
loop_
_entity.id
_entity.type
_entity.pdbx_description
1 polymer ?
#
loop_
_entity_poly.entity_id
_entity_poly.type
_entity_poly.pdbx_seq_one_letter_code
_entity_poly.pdbx_strand_id
1 'polypeptide(L)'
;HAIVEELTAFGAIVHTCSRNETELNERIQEWKSKGLKVSGSACDLKIRAERQKLMETVCSEFDGKLNILVSSSAKVPFELLISEKLKIQPENSVPR
;
A
#
# COMPACT_ATOMS: atom_id res chain seq x y z
N HIS A 1 -6.97 0.99 -8.65
CA HIS A 1 -6.16 -0.22 -8.90
C HIS A 1 -4.80 0.17 -9.49
N ALA A 2 -4.74 0.93 -10.58
CA ALA A 2 -3.49 1.33 -11.27
C ALA A 2 -2.35 1.83 -10.36
N ILE A 3 -2.64 2.71 -9.39
CA ILE A 3 -1.61 3.30 -8.51
C ILE A 3 -0.83 2.23 -7.72
N VAL A 4 -1.51 1.19 -7.21
CA VAL A 4 -0.86 0.13 -6.41
C VAL A 4 0.09 -0.69 -7.29
N GLU A 5 -0.36 -1.05 -8.48
CA GLU A 5 0.42 -1.85 -9.42
C GLU A 5 1.63 -1.08 -9.94
N GLU A 6 1.46 0.20 -10.27
CA GLU A 6 2.57 1.07 -10.71
C GLU A 6 3.63 1.21 -9.60
N LEU A 7 3.24 1.52 -8.37
CA LEU A 7 4.18 1.70 -7.26
C LEU A 7 4.94 0.42 -6.91
N THR A 8 4.23 -0.71 -6.89
CA THR A 8 4.86 -2.00 -6.64
C THR A 8 5.78 -2.43 -7.79
N ALA A 9 5.50 -2.02 -9.04
CA ALA A 9 6.41 -2.20 -10.17
C ALA A 9 7.72 -1.40 -10.02
N PHE A 10 7.67 -0.23 -9.35
CA PHE A 10 8.86 0.53 -8.95
C PHE A 10 9.54 0.00 -7.67
N GLY A 11 9.10 -1.15 -7.15
CA GLY A 11 9.69 -1.79 -5.98
C GLY A 11 9.21 -1.26 -4.63
N ALA A 12 8.15 -0.44 -4.61
CA ALA A 12 7.54 0.01 -3.36
C ALA A 12 6.82 -1.15 -2.65
N ILE A 13 6.81 -1.08 -1.32
CA ILE A 13 5.89 -1.86 -0.50
C ILE A 13 4.70 -0.95 -0.20
N VAL A 14 3.49 -1.48 -0.31
CA VAL A 14 2.28 -0.66 -0.29
C VAL A 14 1.32 -1.19 0.76
N HIS A 15 0.81 -0.29 1.61
CA HIS A 15 -0.29 -0.58 2.52
C HIS A 15 -1.54 0.18 2.07
N THR A 16 -2.61 -0.52 1.73
CA THR A 16 -3.87 0.12 1.32
C THR A 16 -4.91 0.04 2.43
N CYS A 17 -5.85 0.99 2.45
CA CYS A 17 -7.02 0.88 3.31
C CYS A 17 -8.33 1.14 2.57
N SER A 18 -9.41 0.57 3.07
CA SER A 18 -10.77 0.80 2.60
C SER A 18 -11.79 0.60 3.72
N ARG A 19 -13.00 1.12 3.54
CA ARG A 19 -14.16 0.82 4.40
C ARG A 19 -14.74 -0.56 4.12
N ASN A 20 -14.50 -1.13 2.94
CA ASN A 20 -15.00 -2.44 2.55
C ASN A 20 -13.89 -3.48 2.71
N GLU A 21 -13.87 -4.15 3.86
CA GLU A 21 -12.85 -5.16 4.19
C GLU A 21 -12.86 -6.35 3.21
N THR A 22 -14.03 -6.81 2.79
CA THR A 22 -14.16 -7.94 1.86
C THR A 22 -13.52 -7.61 0.52
N GLU A 23 -13.90 -6.49 -0.08
CA GLU A 23 -13.35 -6.05 -1.37
C GLU A 23 -11.85 -5.74 -1.27
N LEU A 24 -11.42 -5.13 -0.17
CA LEU A 24 -10.00 -4.89 0.11
C LEU A 24 -9.21 -6.20 0.13
N ASN A 25 -9.70 -7.21 0.85
CA ASN A 25 -9.04 -8.50 0.98
C ASN A 25 -8.97 -9.23 -0.37
N GLU A 26 -10.02 -9.19 -1.18
CA GLU A 26 -9.99 -9.73 -2.55
C GLU A 26 -8.87 -9.09 -3.39
N ARG A 27 -8.80 -7.76 -3.42
CA ARG A 27 -7.77 -7.03 -4.17
C ARG A 27 -6.36 -7.32 -3.65
N ILE A 28 -6.18 -7.43 -2.33
CA ILE A 28 -4.90 -7.82 -1.71
C ILE A 28 -4.48 -9.22 -2.15
N GLN A 29 -5.41 -10.19 -2.19
CA GLN A 29 -5.11 -11.54 -2.65
C GLN A 29 -4.73 -11.55 -4.14
N GLU A 30 -5.46 -10.81 -4.97
CA GLU A 30 -5.13 -10.64 -6.39
C GLU A 30 -3.71 -10.08 -6.58
N TRP A 31 -3.35 -9.00 -5.87
CA TRP A 31 -2.00 -8.42 -5.94
C TRP A 31 -0.92 -9.35 -5.41
N LYS A 32 -1.17 -10.05 -4.30
CA LYS A 32 -0.23 -11.05 -3.76
C LYS A 32 -0.01 -12.21 -4.72
N SER A 33 -1.06 -12.66 -5.42
CA SER A 33 -0.96 -13.71 -6.45
C SER A 33 -0.09 -13.28 -7.65
N LYS A 34 -0.03 -11.97 -7.93
CA LYS A 34 0.86 -11.35 -8.93
C LYS A 34 2.29 -11.14 -8.40
N GLY A 35 2.59 -11.52 -7.15
CA GLY A 35 3.89 -11.33 -6.51
C GLY A 35 4.13 -9.92 -5.97
N LEU A 36 3.09 -9.06 -5.93
CA LEU A 36 3.22 -7.68 -5.46
C LEU A 36 3.24 -7.63 -3.93
N LYS A 37 4.07 -6.75 -3.37
CA LYS A 37 4.22 -6.57 -1.92
C LYS A 37 3.18 -5.57 -1.41
N VAL A 38 1.97 -6.07 -1.17
CA VAL A 38 0.84 -5.27 -0.70
C VAL A 38 0.29 -5.82 0.62
N SER A 39 0.08 -4.94 1.60
CA SER A 39 -0.70 -5.15 2.82
C SER A 39 -1.91 -4.22 2.83
N GLY A 40 -2.80 -4.41 3.79
CA GLY A 40 -3.89 -3.47 3.98
C GLY A 40 -4.75 -3.76 5.19
N SER A 41 -5.49 -2.74 5.61
CA SER A 41 -6.37 -2.77 6.77
C SER A 41 -7.69 -2.03 6.50
N ALA A 42 -8.76 -2.51 7.12
CA ALA A 42 -10.03 -1.80 7.07
C ALA A 42 -9.92 -0.48 7.86
N CYS A 43 -10.34 0.62 7.25
CA CYS A 43 -10.33 1.95 7.86
C CYS A 43 -11.38 2.88 7.22
N ASP A 44 -12.19 3.52 8.05
CA ASP A 44 -12.96 4.71 7.73
C ASP A 44 -12.18 5.96 8.13
N LEU A 45 -11.63 6.62 7.12
CA LEU A 45 -10.83 7.83 7.29
C LEU A 45 -11.64 9.04 7.75
N LYS A 46 -12.97 8.97 7.82
CA LYS A 46 -13.77 9.99 8.50
C LYS A 46 -13.66 9.88 10.01
N ILE A 47 -13.41 8.68 10.54
CA ILE A 47 -13.35 8.40 11.97
C ILE A 47 -11.92 8.63 12.47
N ARG A 48 -11.76 9.56 13.44
CA ARG A 48 -10.45 9.92 13.99
C ARG A 48 -9.73 8.73 14.63
N ALA A 49 -10.44 7.91 15.39
CA ALA A 49 -9.86 6.74 16.05
C ALA A 49 -9.32 5.73 15.04
N GLU A 50 -10.03 5.53 13.92
CA GLU A 50 -9.60 4.60 12.87
C GLU A 50 -8.42 5.14 12.07
N ARG A 51 -8.37 6.45 11.79
CA ARG A 51 -7.17 7.09 11.20
C ARG A 51 -5.94 6.89 12.08
N GLN A 52 -6.09 7.04 13.39
CA GLN A 52 -4.98 6.86 14.33
C GLN A 52 -4.51 5.40 14.34
N LYS A 53 -5.44 4.45 14.42
CA LYS A 53 -5.14 3.01 14.35
C LYS A 53 -4.43 2.63 13.05
N LEU A 54 -4.90 3.16 11.91
CA LEU A 54 -4.26 2.96 10.62
C LEU A 54 -2.81 3.45 10.62
N MET A 55 -2.57 4.65 11.18
CA MET A 55 -1.22 5.19 11.28
C MET A 55 -0.33 4.36 12.21
N GLU A 56 -0.85 3.88 13.34
CA GLU A 56 -0.13 2.96 14.25
C GLU A 56 0.24 1.65 13.54
N THR A 57 -0.69 1.06 12.78
CA THR A 57 -0.44 -0.13 11.96
C THR A 57 0.66 0.11 10.93
N VAL A 58 0.56 1.18 10.16
CA VAL A 58 1.55 1.55 9.13
C VAL A 58 2.91 1.84 9.77
N CYS A 59 2.95 2.61 10.85
CA CYS A 59 4.20 2.85 11.58
C CYS A 59 4.85 1.55 12.07
N SER A 60 4.06 0.58 12.54
CA SER A 60 4.56 -0.73 12.95
C SER A 60 5.06 -1.56 11.77
N GLU A 61 4.29 -1.64 10.68
CA GLU A 61 4.61 -2.43 9.49
C GLU A 61 5.88 -1.94 8.76
N PHE A 62 6.18 -0.65 8.89
CA PHE A 62 7.25 -0.02 8.12
C PHE A 62 8.35 0.58 8.99
N ASP A 63 8.54 0.05 10.20
CA ASP A 63 9.61 0.45 11.11
C ASP A 63 9.65 1.98 11.34
N GLY A 64 8.47 2.61 11.37
CA GLY A 64 8.27 4.05 11.56
C GLY A 64 8.63 4.93 10.36
N LYS A 65 8.93 4.37 9.18
CA LYS A 65 9.41 5.12 8.01
C LYS A 65 8.42 5.14 6.85
N LEU A 66 7.62 6.20 6.80
CA LEU A 66 6.68 6.52 5.71
C LEU A 66 7.28 7.50 4.72
N ASN A 67 7.32 7.14 3.43
CA ASN A 67 7.91 7.96 2.38
C ASN A 67 6.86 8.69 1.54
N ILE A 68 5.74 8.04 1.22
CA ILE A 68 4.72 8.63 0.35
C ILE A 68 3.33 8.38 0.96
N LEU A 69 2.58 9.46 1.12
CA LEU A 69 1.19 9.44 1.54
C LEU A 69 0.32 9.83 0.36
N VAL A 70 -0.52 8.92 -0.14
CA VAL A 70 -1.48 9.21 -1.22
C VAL A 70 -2.88 9.28 -0.63
N SER A 71 -3.35 10.50 -0.38
CA SER A 71 -4.76 10.74 -0.08
C SER A 71 -5.53 10.88 -1.38
N SER A 72 -6.53 10.02 -1.58
CA SER A 72 -7.41 10.11 -2.74
C SER A 72 -8.76 10.69 -2.31
N SER A 73 -8.83 12.00 -2.22
CA SER A 73 -9.99 12.76 -1.71
C SER A 73 -11.18 12.85 -2.67
N ALA A 74 -11.25 12.01 -3.72
CA ALA A 74 -12.35 12.05 -4.69
C ALA A 74 -12.74 10.65 -5.19
N LYS A 75 -13.81 10.09 -4.62
CA LYS A 75 -14.67 9.05 -5.23
C LYS A 75 -14.07 7.68 -5.57
N VAL A 76 -12.84 7.36 -5.18
CA VAL A 76 -12.33 5.97 -5.28
C VAL A 76 -12.36 5.31 -3.89
N PRO A 77 -12.82 4.04 -3.78
CA PRO A 77 -13.03 3.38 -2.48
C PRO A 77 -11.74 2.98 -1.73
N PHE A 78 -10.56 3.33 -2.25
CA PHE A 78 -9.27 2.92 -1.71
C PHE A 78 -8.37 4.13 -1.48
N GLU A 79 -7.85 4.25 -0.26
CA GLU A 79 -6.85 5.26 0.11
C GLU A 79 -5.54 4.54 0.43
N LEU A 80 -4.43 5.08 -0.06
CA LEU A 80 -3.18 4.33 -0.23
C LEU A 80 -2.04 4.94 0.58
N LEU A 81 -1.47 4.16 1.49
CA LEU A 81 -0.35 4.54 2.34
C LEU A 81 0.92 3.78 1.90
N ILE A 82 1.97 4.51 1.51
CA ILE A 82 3.15 3.90 0.88
C ILE A 82 4.37 4.11 1.75
N SER A 83 5.07 3.03 2.04
CA SER A 83 6.16 3.04 3.00
C SER A 83 7.14 1.92 2.60
N GLU A 84 8.43 2.21 2.65
CA GLU A 84 9.40 1.68 1.69
C GLU A 84 10.25 0.50 2.19
N LYS A 85 10.84 -0.25 1.23
CA LYS A 85 12.26 -0.64 1.30
C LYS A 85 12.88 -0.61 -0.12
N LEU A 86 13.38 0.55 -0.57
CA LEU A 86 14.19 0.75 -1.76
C LEU A 86 15.56 0.15 -1.46
N LYS A 87 15.80 -1.03 -2.04
CA LYS A 87 17.12 -1.30 -2.61
C LYS A 87 17.00 -1.07 -4.10
N ILE A 88 17.46 0.08 -4.56
CA ILE A 88 17.91 0.19 -5.96
C ILE A 88 19.03 -0.84 -6.09
N GLN A 89 18.77 -1.95 -6.77
CA GLN A 89 19.84 -2.78 -7.32
C GLN A 89 20.18 -2.20 -8.70
N PRO A 90 21.48 -2.11 -9.02
CA PRO A 90 21.95 -1.39 -10.20
C PRO A 90 21.43 -2.03 -11.48
N GLU A 91 21.37 -1.20 -12.51
CA GLU A 91 20.93 -1.52 -13.86
C GLU A 91 21.50 -2.82 -14.45
N ASN A 92 20.66 -3.51 -15.21
CA ASN A 92 20.99 -4.40 -16.33
C ASN A 92 22.15 -5.40 -16.17
N SER A 93 21.81 -6.67 -16.00
CA SER A 93 22.56 -7.75 -16.67
C SER A 93 21.60 -8.59 -17.50
N VAL A 94 21.47 -8.21 -18.77
CA VAL A 94 20.98 -9.12 -19.83
C VAL A 94 22.00 -10.26 -19.90
N PRO A 95 21.61 -11.54 -19.64
CA PRO A 95 22.50 -12.65 -19.91
C PRO A 95 22.63 -12.77 -21.43
N ARG A 96 23.87 -12.74 -21.90
CA ARG A 96 24.25 -13.05 -23.27
C ARG A 96 24.55 -14.53 -23.37
#